data_AF-A0AAW5N1T9-F1
#
_entry.id   AF-A0AAW5N1T9-F1
#
_cell.length_a   1.000
_cell.length_b   1.000
_cell.length_c   1.000
_cell.angle_alpha   90.00
_cell.angle_beta   90.00
_cell.angle_gamma   90.00
#
_symmetry.space_group_name_H-M   'P 1'
#
loop_
_entity.id
_entity.type
_entity.pdbx_description
1 polymer ?
#
loop_
_entity_poly.entity_id
_entity_poly.type
_entity_poly.pdbx_seq_one_letter_code
_entity_poly.pdbx_strand_id
1 'polypeptide(L)'
;MIRNDRKASSKVLLMIAKLYDRLSDISAKDRQIFYAGLDYEDIFQDTIIKVCQDPKAEEITDDDEFVKYFLYRMKTVQYQIIKDSKRLKITAYADNLQAKESSET
;
A
#
# COMPACT_ATOMS: atom_id res chain seq x y z
N MET A 1 -3.66 -12.12 4.96
CA MET A 1 -2.61 -11.32 4.30
C MET A 1 -1.45 -12.25 4.01
N ILE A 2 -1.20 -12.60 2.75
CA ILE A 2 -0.05 -13.45 2.39
C ILE A 2 1.20 -12.60 2.65
N ARG A 3 2.01 -12.97 3.64
CA ARG A 3 3.34 -12.38 3.81
C ARG A 3 4.16 -12.80 2.60
N ASN A 4 4.57 -11.83 1.81
CA ASN A 4 5.53 -12.08 0.75
C ASN A 4 6.91 -12.15 1.42
N ASP A 5 7.36 -13.35 1.76
CA ASP A 5 8.63 -13.59 2.46
C ASP A 5 9.87 -13.37 1.56
N ARG A 6 9.71 -12.69 0.42
CA ARG A 6 10.81 -12.35 -0.45
C ARG A 6 11.72 -11.32 0.22
N LYS A 7 13.02 -11.59 0.14
CA LYS A 7 14.06 -10.65 0.54
C LYS A 7 13.99 -9.40 -0.33
N ALA A 8 14.14 -8.22 0.29
CA ALA A 8 14.23 -6.96 -0.42
C ALA A 8 15.44 -6.93 -1.37
N SER A 9 15.22 -6.40 -2.57
CA SER A 9 16.24 -6.25 -3.60
C SER A 9 17.11 -5.02 -3.35
N SER A 10 18.42 -5.22 -3.16
CA SER A 10 19.36 -4.11 -2.99
C SER A 10 19.41 -3.19 -4.21
N LYS A 11 19.24 -3.73 -5.43
CA LYS A 11 19.18 -2.94 -6.66
C LYS A 11 17.99 -1.98 -6.64
N VAL A 12 16.81 -2.50 -6.29
CA VAL A 12 15.58 -1.69 -6.22
C VAL A 12 15.66 -0.67 -5.10
N LEU A 13 16.22 -1.03 -3.94
CA LEU A 13 16.46 -0.09 -2.84
C LEU A 13 17.36 1.08 -3.27
N LEU A 14 18.43 0.81 -4.02
CA LEU A 14 19.30 1.87 -4.55
C LEU A 14 18.58 2.76 -5.56
N MET A 15 17.72 2.18 -6.41
CA MET A 15 16.88 2.95 -7.34
C MET A 15 15.90 3.87 -6.59
N ILE A 16 15.26 3.35 -5.54
CA ILE A 16 14.37 4.15 -4.68
C ILE A 16 15.14 5.25 -3.98
N ALA A 17 16.32 4.95 -3.41
CA ALA A 17 17.14 5.94 -2.74
C ALA A 17 17.56 7.07 -3.69
N LYS A 18 17.96 6.73 -4.93
CA LYS A 18 18.29 7.70 -5.99
C LYS A 18 17.10 8.60 -6.35
N LEU A 19 15.89 8.04 -6.35
CA LEU A 19 14.68 8.73 -6.80
C LEU A 19 13.79 9.22 -5.65
N TYR A 20 14.25 9.14 -4.41
CA TYR A 20 13.41 9.28 -3.22
C TYR A 20 12.65 10.60 -3.20
N ASP A 21 13.34 11.73 -3.40
CA ASP A 21 12.73 13.06 -3.38
C ASP A 21 11.66 13.19 -4.48
N ARG A 22 11.96 12.71 -5.69
CA ARG A 22 11.03 12.72 -6.81
C ARG A 22 9.80 11.85 -6.55
N LEU A 23 10.00 10.66 -5.99
CA LEU A 23 8.92 9.75 -5.63
C LEU A 23 8.05 10.35 -4.53
N SER A 24 8.67 10.93 -3.51
CA SER A 24 8.00 11.60 -2.39
C SER A 24 7.18 12.79 -2.89
N ASP A 25 7.77 13.68 -3.69
CA ASP A 25 7.11 14.88 -4.19
C ASP A 25 5.92 14.56 -5.12
N ILE A 26 6.10 13.65 -6.07
CA ILE A 26 5.05 13.32 -7.04
C ILE A 26 3.90 12.56 -6.37
N SER A 27 4.21 11.69 -5.42
CA SER A 27 3.21 10.91 -4.69
C SER A 27 2.45 11.77 -3.68
N ALA A 28 3.07 12.83 -3.16
CA ALA A 28 2.51 13.70 -2.12
C ALA A 28 1.39 14.67 -2.57
N LYS A 29 0.94 14.60 -3.83
CA LYS A 29 -0.15 15.44 -4.35
C LYS A 29 -1.47 15.27 -3.57
N ASP A 30 -1.64 14.15 -2.88
CA ASP A 30 -2.84 13.81 -2.12
C ASP A 30 -2.62 13.83 -0.58
N ARG A 31 -1.65 14.60 -0.07
CA ARG A 31 -1.31 14.69 1.37
C ARG A 31 -2.51 14.99 2.31
N GLN A 32 -3.63 15.48 1.79
CA GLN A 32 -4.84 15.78 2.57
C GLN A 32 -5.87 14.64 2.60
N ILE A 33 -5.65 13.54 1.89
CA ILE A 33 -6.60 12.42 1.80
C ILE A 33 -6.17 11.30 2.74
N PHE A 34 -6.98 11.06 3.78
CA PHE A 34 -6.82 9.89 4.66
C PHE A 34 -7.44 8.65 4.00
N TYR A 35 -6.64 7.61 3.80
CA TYR A 35 -7.12 6.34 3.27
C TYR A 35 -7.43 5.38 4.41
N ALA A 36 -8.70 5.32 4.81
CA ALA A 36 -9.15 4.46 5.90
C ALA A 36 -8.42 4.68 7.24
N GLY A 37 -7.97 5.92 7.50
CA GLY A 37 -7.25 6.30 8.72
C GLY A 37 -5.72 6.19 8.62
N LEU A 38 -5.18 5.69 7.51
CA LEU A 38 -3.73 5.76 7.23
C LEU A 38 -3.38 7.09 6.59
N ASP A 39 -2.24 7.63 7.02
CA ASP A 39 -1.68 8.82 6.42
C ASP A 39 -0.90 8.49 5.15
N TYR A 40 -0.41 9.53 4.49
CA TYR A 40 0.35 9.41 3.26
C TYR A 40 1.70 8.70 3.47
N GLU A 41 2.37 8.94 4.59
CA GLU A 41 3.71 8.39 4.89
C GLU A 41 3.65 6.87 5.06
N ASP A 42 2.62 6.37 5.73
CA ASP A 42 2.35 4.94 5.88
C ASP A 42 2.19 4.25 4.52
N ILE A 43 1.39 4.84 3.62
CA ILE A 43 1.13 4.29 2.29
C ILE A 43 2.41 4.30 1.43
N PHE A 44 3.19 5.38 1.53
CA PHE A 44 4.44 5.51 0.81
C PHE A 44 5.46 4.45 1.28
N GLN A 45 5.60 4.27 2.59
CA GLN A 45 6.50 3.27 3.16
C GLN A 45 6.08 1.83 2.80
N ASP A 46 4.78 1.50 2.89
CA ASP A 46 4.27 0.18 2.48
C ASP A 46 4.51 -0.06 0.97
N THR A 47 4.41 0.99 0.16
CA THR A 47 4.72 0.92 -1.27
C THR A 47 6.20 0.62 -1.49
N ILE A 48 7.11 1.27 -0.77
CA ILE A 48 8.56 0.97 -0.85
C ILE A 48 8.80 -0.51 -0.54
N ILE A 49 8.26 -1.01 0.58
CA ILE A 49 8.45 -2.41 1.00
C ILE A 49 7.97 -3.36 -0.10
N LYS A 50 6.76 -3.14 -0.63
CA LYS A 50 6.17 -3.98 -1.68
C LYS A 50 6.95 -3.92 -2.99
N VAL A 51 7.44 -2.75 -3.40
CA VAL A 51 8.22 -2.58 -4.63
C VAL A 51 9.60 -3.23 -4.49
N CYS A 52 10.26 -3.11 -3.34
CA CYS A 52 11.55 -3.76 -3.08
C CYS A 52 11.50 -5.29 -3.12
N GLN A 53 10.34 -5.89 -2.93
CA GLN A 53 10.13 -7.34 -2.98
C GLN A 53 9.54 -7.83 -4.31
N ASP A 54 9.31 -6.92 -5.27
CA ASP A 54 8.68 -7.24 -6.54
C ASP A 54 9.72 -7.51 -7.63
N PRO A 55 9.77 -8.73 -8.22
CA PRO A 55 10.72 -9.04 -9.29
C PRO A 55 10.60 -8.13 -10.49
N LYS A 56 9.39 -7.66 -10.80
CA LYS A 56 9.19 -6.76 -11.94
C LYS A 56 9.91 -5.43 -11.72
N ALA A 57 10.05 -4.99 -10.47
CA ALA A 57 10.82 -3.78 -10.17
C ALA A 57 12.33 -3.98 -10.41
N GLU A 58 12.84 -5.21 -10.29
CA GLU A 58 14.26 -5.51 -10.55
C GLU A 58 14.61 -5.45 -12.04
N GLU A 59 13.63 -5.70 -12.91
CA GLU A 59 13.80 -5.70 -14.37
C GLU A 59 13.83 -4.26 -14.94
N ILE A 60 13.27 -3.29 -14.23
CA ILE A 60 13.21 -1.89 -14.67
C ILE A 60 14.57 -1.23 -14.47
N THR A 61 15.09 -0.62 -15.53
CA THR A 61 16.37 0.10 -15.53
C THR A 61 16.22 1.59 -15.80
N ASP A 62 15.12 2.01 -16.41
CA ASP A 62 14.81 3.40 -16.70
C ASP A 62 14.15 4.09 -15.50
N ASP A 63 14.63 5.29 -15.16
CA ASP A 63 14.14 6.05 -14.01
C ASP A 63 12.66 6.45 -14.16
N ASP A 64 12.24 6.85 -15.37
CA ASP A 64 10.87 7.32 -15.61
C ASP A 64 9.87 6.17 -15.61
N GLU A 65 10.25 5.03 -16.18
CA GLU A 65 9.49 3.79 -16.07
C GLU A 65 9.37 3.34 -14.62
N PHE A 66 10.46 3.42 -13.84
CA PHE A 66 10.43 3.06 -12.42
C PHE A 66 9.47 3.96 -11.64
N VAL A 67 9.51 5.27 -11.86
CA VAL A 67 8.56 6.22 -11.23
C VAL A 67 7.11 5.87 -11.57
N LYS A 68 6.81 5.61 -12.86
CA LYS A 68 5.45 5.22 -13.28
C LYS A 68 5.00 3.92 -12.61
N TYR A 69 5.89 2.94 -12.55
CA TYR A 69 5.63 1.67 -11.89
C TYR A 69 5.37 1.84 -10.40
N PHE A 70 6.21 2.62 -9.71
CA PHE A 70 6.06 2.91 -8.29
C PHE A 70 4.69 3.53 -7.98
N LEU A 71 4.29 4.55 -8.74
CA LEU A 71 2.99 5.21 -8.59
C LEU A 71 1.81 4.26 -8.84
N TYR A 72 1.92 3.38 -9.84
CA TYR A 72 0.93 2.33 -10.09
C TYR A 72 0.80 1.37 -8.89
N ARG A 73 1.93 0.98 -8.28
CA ARG A 73 1.93 0.14 -7.08
C ARG A 73 1.33 0.85 -5.88
N MET A 74 1.61 2.12 -5.70
CA MET A 74 1.01 2.93 -4.65
C MET A 74 -0.53 2.98 -4.75
N LYS A 75 -1.08 3.20 -5.94
CA LYS A 75 -2.53 3.13 -6.17
C LYS A 75 -3.12 1.76 -5.82
N THR A 76 -2.38 0.69 -6.10
CA THR A 76 -2.78 -0.67 -5.74
C THR A 76 -2.83 -0.84 -4.22
N VAL A 77 -1.84 -0.32 -3.49
CA VAL A 77 -1.80 -0.32 -2.02
C VAL A 77 -3.01 0.45 -1.45
N GLN A 78 -3.26 1.67 -1.93
CA GLN A 78 -4.41 2.47 -1.54
C GLN A 78 -5.74 1.73 -1.75
N TYR A 79 -5.91 1.10 -2.92
CA TYR A 79 -7.10 0.31 -3.21
C TYR A 79 -7.27 -0.88 -2.25
N GLN A 80 -6.19 -1.60 -1.94
CA GLN A 80 -6.21 -2.71 -0.98
C GLN A 80 -6.62 -2.22 0.42
N ILE A 81 -6.07 -1.11 0.89
CA ILE A 81 -6.40 -0.49 2.17
C ILE A 81 -7.91 -0.16 2.24
N ILE A 82 -8.45 0.52 1.22
CA ILE A 82 -9.88 0.85 1.16
C ILE A 82 -10.73 -0.42 1.16
N LYS A 83 -10.36 -1.41 0.35
CA LYS A 83 -11.09 -2.68 0.23
C LYS A 83 -11.11 -3.45 1.55
N ASP A 84 -9.98 -3.54 2.23
CA ASP A 84 -9.85 -4.24 3.51
C ASP A 84 -10.60 -3.49 4.62
N SER A 85 -10.54 -2.16 4.66
CA SER A 85 -11.34 -1.34 5.58
C SER A 85 -12.84 -1.55 5.39
N LYS A 86 -13.33 -1.58 4.14
CA LYS A 86 -14.74 -1.89 3.84
C LYS A 86 -15.12 -3.29 4.32
N ARG A 87 -14.26 -4.29 4.08
CA ARG A 87 -14.50 -5.67 4.53
C ARG A 87 -14.61 -5.75 6.06
N LEU A 88 -13.68 -5.11 6.79
CA LEU A 88 -13.70 -5.08 8.25
C LEU A 88 -14.99 -4.46 8.81
N LYS A 89 -15.48 -3.36 8.21
CA LYS A 89 -16.75 -2.74 8.60
C LYS A 89 -17.95 -3.68 8.40
N ILE A 90 -17.98 -4.42 7.29
CA ILE A 90 -19.05 -5.38 7.00
C ILE A 90 -19.02 -6.53 8.00
N THR A 91 -17.85 -7.10 8.28
CA THR A 91 -17.70 -8.19 9.27
C THR A 91 -18.13 -7.72 10.67
N ALA A 92 -17.63 -6.57 11.13
CA ALA A 92 -18.02 -6.02 12.43
C ALA A 92 -19.53 -5.76 12.53
N TYR A 93 -20.17 -5.32 11.45
CA TYR A 93 -21.62 -5.15 11.42
C TYR A 93 -22.37 -6.48 11.56
N ALA A 94 -21.94 -7.53 10.85
CA ALA A 94 -22.53 -8.86 10.95
C ALA A 94 -22.36 -9.47 12.36
N ASP A 95 -21.18 -9.35 12.96
CA ASP A 95 -20.91 -9.85 14.31
C ASP A 95 -21.79 -9.14 15.36
N ASN A 96 -21.96 -7.82 15.24
CA ASN A 96 -22.83 -7.04 16.13
C ASN A 96 -24.32 -7.40 15.99
N LEU A 97 -24.78 -7.73 14.77
CA LEU A 97 -26.15 -8.22 14.54
C LEU A 97 -26.37 -9.57 15.23
N GLN A 98 -25.45 -10.52 15.03
CA GLN A 98 -25.53 -11.84 15.64
C GLN A 98 -25.48 -11.75 17.18
N ALA A 99 -24.61 -10.91 17.73
CA ALA A 99 -24.50 -10.70 19.17
C ALA A 99 -25.82 -10.18 19.77
N LYS A 100 -26.50 -9.24 19.09
CA LYS A 100 -27.81 -8.73 19.52
C LYS A 100 -28.87 -9.83 19.53
N GLU A 101 -28.99 -10.59 18.44
CA GLU A 101 -29.94 -11.70 18.34
C GLU A 101 -29.72 -12.75 19.44
N SER A 102 -28.46 -13.05 19.78
CA SER A 102 -28.12 -14.00 20.85
C SER A 102 -28.35 -13.46 22.27
N SER A 103 -28.42 -12.14 22.46
CA SER A 103 -28.64 -11.51 23.77
C SER A 103 -30.11 -11.29 24.11
N GLU A 104 -31.00 -11.43 23.13
CA GLU A 104 -32.45 -11.30 23.26
C GLU A 104 -33.18 -12.66 23.41
N THR A 105 -32.42 -13.75 23.59
CA THR A 105 -32.92 -15.11 23.88
C THR A 105 -32.55 -15.55 25.30
#